data_AF-A0A3D2BQQ3-F1
#
_entry.id   AF-A0A3D2BQQ3-F1
#
_cell.length_a   1.000
_cell.length_b   1.000
_cell.length_c   1.000
_cell.angle_alpha   90.00
_cell.angle_beta   90.00
_cell.angle_gamma   90.00
#
_symmetry.space_group_name_H-M   'P 1'
#
loop_
_entity.id
_entity.type
_entity.pdbx_description
1 polymer ?
#
loop_
_entity_poly.entity_id
_entity_poly.type
_entity_poly.pdbx_seq_one_letter_code
_entity_poly.pdbx_strand_id
1 'polypeptide(L)'
;MLEFPHDDYIESVVSMCYGDRAGYITTVDLEENCSYAPFARSLRKVNYEETFHVSHGERWTRFFWNQSEDSRRRVQETVDFYFPLCTAWFGMPDARKTRTDQLAYRIRGASNDEMRQKWLSRVVPFSESVGIKVPAHFDEETGKYVLDYEPPIYLDEEKREWDYDRQITWEEQLKIWKKGSKHKVPSIARVISEEWGKDLW
;
A
#
# COMPACT_ATOMS: atom_id res chain seq x y z
N MET A 1 -7.63 -7.79 0.22
CA MET A 1 -6.91 -7.47 1.48
C MET A 1 -7.79 -7.87 2.68
N LEU A 2 -7.26 -8.21 3.85
CA LEU A 2 -8.10 -8.61 5.01
C LEU A 2 -8.99 -7.47 5.55
N GLU A 3 -8.56 -6.21 5.39
CA GLU A 3 -9.32 -5.05 5.86
C GLU A 3 -10.26 -4.47 4.79
N PHE A 4 -9.97 -4.65 3.51
CA PHE A 4 -10.82 -4.14 2.43
C PHE A 4 -11.02 -5.23 1.37
N PRO A 5 -12.26 -5.70 1.14
CA PRO A 5 -12.54 -6.63 0.07
C PRO A 5 -12.32 -5.96 -1.29
N HIS A 6 -11.96 -6.77 -2.29
CA HIS A 6 -11.88 -6.33 -3.68
C HIS A 6 -13.25 -6.50 -4.31
N ASP A 7 -13.78 -5.44 -4.90
CA ASP A 7 -15.12 -5.49 -5.51
C ASP A 7 -15.09 -6.09 -6.92
N ASP A 8 -13.94 -5.99 -7.62
CA ASP A 8 -13.76 -6.52 -8.97
C ASP A 8 -12.28 -6.82 -9.31
N TYR A 9 -12.05 -7.25 -10.56
CA TYR A 9 -10.71 -7.59 -11.04
C TYR A 9 -9.82 -6.36 -11.28
N ILE A 10 -10.38 -5.20 -11.65
CA ILE A 10 -9.62 -3.95 -11.76
C ILE A 10 -9.05 -3.58 -10.39
N GLU A 11 -9.89 -3.69 -9.36
CA GLU A 11 -9.46 -3.44 -7.99
C GLU A 11 -8.37 -4.41 -7.53
N SER A 12 -8.50 -5.69 -7.90
CA SER A 12 -7.50 -6.70 -7.60
C SER A 12 -6.14 -6.33 -8.21
N VAL A 13 -6.07 -5.97 -9.50
CA VAL A 13 -4.79 -5.66 -10.15
C VAL A 13 -4.20 -4.31 -9.74
N VAL A 14 -5.03 -3.31 -9.41
CA VAL A 14 -4.55 -2.04 -8.84
C VAL A 14 -4.01 -2.27 -7.43
N SER A 15 -4.66 -3.10 -6.63
CA SER A 15 -4.15 -3.46 -5.30
C SER A 15 -2.79 -4.17 -5.38
N MET A 16 -2.55 -5.01 -6.40
CA MET A 16 -1.23 -5.59 -6.66
C MET A 16 -0.20 -4.53 -7.10
N CYS A 17 -0.63 -3.59 -7.94
CA CYS A 17 0.25 -2.53 -8.45
C CYS A 17 0.76 -1.59 -7.33
N TYR A 18 -0.12 -1.19 -6.40
CA TYR A 18 0.21 -0.22 -5.35
C TYR A 18 0.45 -0.86 -3.98
N GLY A 19 -0.41 -1.80 -3.58
CA GLY A 19 -0.41 -2.47 -2.28
C GLY A 19 0.64 -3.55 -2.15
N ASP A 20 0.64 -4.56 -3.04
CA ASP A 20 1.68 -5.61 -3.03
C ASP A 20 3.07 -4.98 -3.23
N ARG A 21 3.18 -3.89 -3.99
CA ARG A 21 4.41 -3.09 -4.07
C ARG A 21 4.85 -2.49 -2.73
N ALA A 22 3.93 -2.00 -1.91
CA ALA A 22 4.25 -1.49 -0.57
C ALA A 22 4.71 -2.63 0.36
N GLY A 23 4.05 -3.78 0.26
CA GLY A 23 4.46 -5.04 0.92
C GLY A 23 5.86 -5.46 0.49
N TYR A 24 6.09 -5.59 -0.82
CA TYR A 24 7.34 -5.98 -1.45
C TYR A 24 8.52 -5.10 -1.03
N ILE A 25 8.35 -3.78 -1.01
CA ILE A 25 9.42 -2.87 -0.56
C ILE A 25 9.79 -3.11 0.90
N THR A 26 8.79 -3.40 1.74
CA THR A 26 9.02 -3.76 3.14
C THR A 26 9.75 -5.09 3.25
N THR A 27 9.32 -6.12 2.53
CA THR A 27 9.89 -7.47 2.63
C THR A 27 11.25 -7.61 1.97
N VAL A 28 11.56 -6.84 0.92
CA VAL A 28 12.91 -6.77 0.35
C VAL A 28 13.88 -6.13 1.33
N ASP A 29 13.48 -5.03 2.00
CA ASP A 29 14.32 -4.40 3.01
C ASP A 29 14.66 -5.35 4.17
N LEU A 30 13.68 -6.16 4.58
CA LEU A 30 13.86 -7.22 5.57
C LEU A 30 14.75 -8.37 5.04
N GLU A 31 14.56 -8.82 3.79
CA GLU A 31 15.42 -9.86 3.20
C GLU A 31 16.89 -9.45 3.19
N GLU A 32 17.17 -8.22 2.77
CA GLU A 32 18.53 -7.70 2.57
C GLU A 32 19.25 -7.38 3.88
N ASN A 33 18.51 -6.90 4.89
CA ASN A 33 19.13 -6.29 6.08
C ASN A 33 18.86 -7.02 7.40
N CYS A 34 17.89 -7.95 7.44
CA CYS A 34 17.48 -8.57 8.71
C CYS A 34 18.61 -9.42 9.32
N SER A 35 19.01 -9.09 10.56
CA SER A 35 20.01 -9.82 11.34
C SER A 35 19.56 -11.21 11.76
N TYR A 36 18.25 -11.48 11.78
CA TYR A 36 17.70 -12.79 12.08
C TYR A 36 17.57 -13.62 10.80
N ALA A 37 18.62 -14.41 10.54
CA ALA A 37 18.80 -15.12 9.27
C ALA A 37 17.65 -16.07 8.86
N PRO A 38 16.93 -16.78 9.75
CA PRO A 38 15.77 -17.57 9.37
C PRO A 38 14.66 -16.72 8.73
N PHE A 39 14.41 -15.51 9.27
CA PHE A 39 13.40 -14.62 8.72
C PHE A 39 13.83 -14.05 7.37
N ALA A 40 15.06 -13.53 7.27
CA ALA A 40 15.63 -13.06 5.99
C ALA A 40 15.56 -14.14 4.89
N ARG A 41 15.95 -15.39 5.19
CA ARG A 41 15.93 -16.49 4.22
C ARG A 41 14.51 -16.88 3.78
N SER A 42 13.53 -16.80 4.67
CA SER A 42 12.14 -17.08 4.32
C SER A 42 11.58 -16.10 3.30
N LEU A 43 12.06 -14.85 3.35
CA LEU A 43 11.61 -13.78 2.46
C LEU A 43 12.16 -13.90 1.04
N ARG A 44 13.28 -14.61 0.81
CA ARG A 44 13.84 -14.77 -0.55
C ARG A 44 12.86 -15.39 -1.54
N LYS A 45 12.16 -16.45 -1.11
CA LYS A 45 11.15 -17.11 -1.94
C LYS A 45 9.90 -16.22 -2.08
N VAL A 46 9.46 -15.63 -0.98
CA VAL A 46 8.30 -14.71 -0.96
C VAL A 46 8.53 -13.57 -1.95
N ASN A 47 9.67 -12.88 -1.88
CA ASN A 47 10.00 -11.74 -2.74
C ASN A 47 10.19 -12.15 -4.20
N TYR A 48 10.71 -13.35 -4.47
CA TYR A 48 10.78 -13.89 -5.83
C TYR A 48 9.37 -14.04 -6.44
N GLU A 49 8.41 -14.58 -5.67
CA GLU A 49 7.02 -14.74 -6.11
C GLU A 49 6.30 -13.38 -6.18
N GLU A 50 6.51 -12.49 -5.22
CA GLU A 50 5.90 -11.15 -5.14
C GLU A 50 6.24 -10.26 -6.35
N THR A 51 7.41 -10.47 -6.95
CA THR A 51 7.81 -9.76 -8.18
C THR A 51 6.82 -10.02 -9.33
N PHE A 52 6.24 -11.23 -9.40
CA PHE A 52 5.19 -11.56 -10.36
C PHE A 52 3.91 -10.76 -10.09
N HIS A 53 3.47 -10.68 -8.83
CA HIS A 53 2.27 -9.94 -8.42
C HIS A 53 2.36 -8.46 -8.81
N VAL A 54 3.48 -7.81 -8.45
CA VAL A 54 3.72 -6.41 -8.77
C VAL A 54 3.73 -6.18 -10.30
N SER A 55 4.42 -7.04 -11.05
CA SER A 55 4.52 -6.92 -12.51
C SER A 55 3.18 -7.16 -13.21
N HIS A 56 2.40 -8.13 -12.71
CA HIS A 56 1.05 -8.42 -13.19
C HIS A 56 0.11 -7.25 -12.92
N GLY A 57 0.16 -6.69 -11.71
CA GLY A 57 -0.59 -5.51 -11.31
C GLY A 57 -0.33 -4.31 -12.22
N GLU A 58 0.94 -3.97 -12.48
CA GLU A 58 1.30 -2.89 -13.40
C GLU A 58 0.78 -3.11 -14.82
N ARG A 59 1.00 -4.32 -15.35
CA ARG A 59 0.58 -4.68 -16.72
C ARG A 59 -0.92 -4.53 -16.90
N TRP A 60 -1.70 -5.09 -15.98
CA TRP A 60 -3.15 -5.08 -16.08
C TRP A 60 -3.77 -3.73 -15.73
N THR A 61 -3.20 -3.01 -14.77
CA THR A 61 -3.61 -1.61 -14.50
C THR A 61 -3.45 -0.75 -15.74
N ARG A 62 -2.29 -0.83 -16.42
CA ARG A 62 -2.06 -0.13 -17.70
C ARG A 62 -3.00 -0.62 -18.80
N PHE A 63 -3.27 -1.92 -18.87
CA PHE A 63 -4.21 -2.47 -19.85
C PHE A 63 -5.60 -1.87 -19.68
N PHE A 64 -6.18 -1.93 -18.47
CA PHE A 64 -7.51 -1.42 -18.16
C PHE A 64 -7.64 0.10 -18.34
N TRP A 65 -6.60 0.86 -17.98
CA TRP A 65 -6.54 2.30 -18.23
C TRP A 65 -6.77 2.68 -19.71
N ASN A 66 -6.36 1.80 -20.62
CA ASN A 66 -6.43 2.01 -22.07
C ASN A 66 -7.62 1.32 -22.75
N GLN A 67 -8.50 0.62 -22.03
CA GLN A 67 -9.63 -0.10 -22.66
C GLN A 67 -10.82 0.79 -23.02
N SER A 68 -11.29 1.61 -22.07
CA SER A 68 -12.46 2.46 -22.26
C SER A 68 -12.47 3.60 -21.24
N GLU A 69 -13.33 4.59 -21.43
CA GLU A 69 -13.52 5.66 -20.44
C GLU A 69 -14.03 5.12 -19.10
N ASP A 70 -14.96 4.16 -19.13
CA ASP A 70 -15.45 3.50 -17.91
C ASP A 70 -14.35 2.74 -17.17
N SER A 71 -13.53 1.98 -17.91
CA SER A 71 -12.42 1.24 -17.29
C SER A 71 -11.36 2.20 -16.74
N ARG A 72 -11.09 3.31 -17.42
CA ARG A 72 -10.19 4.36 -16.95
C ARG A 72 -10.71 5.01 -15.66
N ARG A 73 -11.99 5.38 -15.63
CA ARG A 73 -12.66 5.92 -14.44
C ARG A 73 -12.54 4.95 -13.27
N ARG A 74 -12.83 3.66 -13.49
CA ARG A 74 -12.75 2.64 -12.43
C ARG A 74 -11.33 2.42 -11.92
N VAL A 75 -10.32 2.45 -12.79
CA VAL A 75 -8.91 2.41 -12.38
C VAL A 75 -8.59 3.64 -11.51
N GLN A 76 -8.98 4.85 -11.94
CA GLN A 76 -8.73 6.07 -11.18
C GLN A 76 -9.38 6.03 -9.80
N GLU A 77 -10.67 5.68 -9.71
CA GLU A 77 -11.40 5.52 -8.44
C GLU A 77 -10.70 4.54 -7.50
N THR A 78 -10.17 3.45 -8.04
CA THR A 78 -9.42 2.49 -7.24
C THR A 78 -8.10 3.07 -6.76
N VAL A 79 -7.36 3.77 -7.63
CA VAL A 79 -6.09 4.40 -7.26
C VAL A 79 -6.31 5.47 -6.20
N ASP A 80 -7.36 6.26 -6.30
CA ASP A 80 -7.72 7.30 -5.32
C ASP A 80 -7.94 6.70 -3.92
N PHE A 81 -8.47 5.47 -3.85
CA PHE A 81 -8.59 4.72 -2.59
C PHE A 81 -7.25 4.10 -2.13
N TYR A 82 -6.53 3.41 -3.01
CA TYR A 82 -5.33 2.66 -2.63
C TYR A 82 -4.10 3.54 -2.40
N PHE A 83 -3.97 4.69 -3.05
CA PHE A 83 -2.75 5.49 -2.96
C PHE A 83 -2.47 6.00 -1.53
N PRO A 84 -3.41 6.67 -0.82
CA PRO A 84 -3.17 7.09 0.56
C PRO A 84 -3.08 5.89 1.51
N LEU A 85 -3.84 4.81 1.27
CA LEU A 85 -3.77 3.57 2.02
C LEU A 85 -2.36 2.96 1.99
N CYS A 86 -1.76 2.88 0.80
CA CYS A 86 -0.41 2.32 0.60
C CYS A 86 0.69 3.28 1.07
N THR A 87 0.45 4.59 1.01
CA THR A 87 1.34 5.61 1.60
C THR A 87 1.45 5.43 3.13
N ALA A 88 0.32 5.10 3.76
CA ALA A 88 0.22 4.82 5.19
C ALA A 88 0.81 3.46 5.62
N TRP A 89 1.06 2.55 4.68
CA TRP A 89 1.59 1.20 4.92
C TRP A 89 2.89 1.19 5.75
N PHE A 90 3.75 2.17 5.51
CA PHE A 90 5.05 2.27 6.16
C PHE A 90 4.96 2.80 7.60
N GLY A 91 3.77 3.20 8.06
CA GLY A 91 3.52 3.71 9.40
C GLY A 91 3.83 5.20 9.55
N MET A 92 3.99 5.62 10.81
CA MET A 92 4.24 7.03 11.18
C MET A 92 5.58 7.55 10.63
N PRO A 93 5.71 8.87 10.43
CA PRO A 93 6.98 9.52 10.13
C PRO A 93 8.06 9.21 11.16
N ASP A 94 9.32 9.24 10.74
CA ASP A 94 10.45 8.85 11.60
C ASP A 94 10.53 9.71 12.88
N ALA A 95 10.21 11.01 12.76
CA ALA A 95 10.17 11.94 13.89
C ALA A 95 9.15 11.56 14.98
N ARG A 96 8.16 10.70 14.66
CA ARG A 96 7.11 10.24 15.58
C ARG A 96 7.20 8.75 15.91
N LYS A 97 8.18 8.03 15.35
CA LYS A 97 8.33 6.59 15.53
C LYS A 97 8.95 6.27 16.89
N THR A 98 8.30 5.39 17.66
CA THR A 98 8.77 4.99 19.00
C THR A 98 9.64 3.73 19.00
N ARG A 99 9.50 2.87 17.98
CA ARG A 99 10.24 1.59 17.85
C ARG A 99 11.44 1.72 16.92
N THR A 100 12.45 2.47 17.35
CA THR A 100 13.69 2.73 16.59
C THR A 100 14.75 1.65 16.76
N ASP A 101 14.61 0.82 17.81
CA ASP A 101 15.42 -0.36 18.11
C ASP A 101 15.47 -1.37 16.96
N GLN A 102 14.43 -1.43 16.12
CA GLN A 102 14.40 -2.26 14.91
C GLN A 102 15.55 -1.97 13.95
N LEU A 103 16.02 -0.72 13.85
CA LEU A 103 17.19 -0.36 13.04
C LEU A 103 18.49 -0.76 13.74
N ALA A 104 18.58 -0.53 15.06
CA ALA A 104 19.74 -0.88 15.85
C ALA A 104 20.00 -2.40 15.86
N TYR A 105 18.95 -3.21 15.99
CA TYR A 105 19.02 -4.66 15.88
C TYR A 105 19.06 -5.16 14.45
N ARG A 106 18.99 -4.26 13.46
CA ARG A 106 18.90 -4.60 12.03
C ARG A 106 17.79 -5.62 11.78
N ILE A 107 16.61 -5.45 12.37
CA ILE A 107 15.43 -6.20 11.93
C ILE A 107 15.02 -5.75 10.52
N ARG A 108 15.19 -4.45 10.26
CA ARG A 108 15.04 -3.77 8.96
C ARG A 108 16.20 -2.81 8.75
N GLY A 109 16.49 -2.48 7.49
CA GLY A 109 17.58 -1.59 7.09
C GLY A 109 17.15 -0.13 6.92
N ALA A 110 15.97 0.10 6.35
CA ALA A 110 15.46 1.44 6.08
C ALA A 110 14.46 1.92 7.13
N SER A 111 14.42 3.24 7.35
CA SER A 111 13.44 3.94 8.17
C SER A 111 12.04 3.93 7.53
N ASN A 112 11.01 4.43 8.22
CA ASN A 112 9.66 4.48 7.65
C ASN A 112 9.61 5.45 6.46
N ASP A 113 10.26 6.60 6.60
CA ASP A 113 10.27 7.62 5.56
C ASP A 113 11.12 7.18 4.37
N GLU A 114 12.23 6.47 4.59
CA GLU A 114 13.04 5.89 3.52
C GLU A 114 12.28 4.82 2.72
N MET A 115 11.53 3.93 3.39
CA MET A 115 10.71 2.93 2.67
C MET A 115 9.55 3.58 1.91
N ARG A 116 8.90 4.59 2.50
CA ARG A 116 7.87 5.38 1.79
C ARG A 116 8.45 6.08 0.57
N GLN A 117 9.67 6.61 0.68
CA GLN A 117 10.35 7.22 -0.45
C GLN A 117 10.65 6.20 -1.54
N LYS A 118 11.18 5.03 -1.19
CA LYS A 118 11.39 3.93 -2.15
C LYS A 118 10.09 3.58 -2.88
N TRP A 119 8.95 3.60 -2.20
CA TRP A 119 7.64 3.33 -2.80
C TRP A 119 7.19 4.44 -3.74
N LEU A 120 7.21 5.70 -3.30
CA LEU A 120 6.87 6.86 -4.13
C LEU A 120 7.70 6.90 -5.41
N SER A 121 9.01 6.67 -5.31
CA SER A 121 9.93 6.60 -6.45
C SER A 121 9.64 5.47 -7.45
N ARG A 122 8.73 4.54 -7.13
CA ARG A 122 8.25 3.50 -8.05
C ARG A 122 6.85 3.79 -8.55
N VAL A 123 5.93 4.19 -7.67
CA VAL A 123 4.53 4.37 -8.06
C VAL A 123 4.29 5.66 -8.82
N VAL A 124 4.89 6.79 -8.41
CA VAL A 124 4.63 8.09 -9.06
C VAL A 124 5.06 8.07 -10.54
N PRO A 125 6.29 7.64 -10.89
CA PRO A 125 6.69 7.53 -12.31
C PRO A 125 5.83 6.55 -13.11
N PHE A 126 5.41 5.44 -12.49
CA PHE A 126 4.50 4.50 -13.13
C PHE A 126 3.16 5.18 -13.46
N SER A 127 2.54 5.85 -12.48
CA SER A 127 1.26 6.54 -12.64
C SER A 127 1.35 7.62 -13.72
N GLU A 128 2.39 8.45 -13.69
CA GLU A 128 2.68 9.47 -14.72
C GLU A 128 2.80 8.85 -16.11
N SER A 129 3.55 7.75 -16.24
CA SER A 129 3.74 7.06 -17.54
C SER A 129 2.47 6.43 -18.12
N VAL A 130 1.44 6.23 -17.30
CA VAL A 130 0.12 5.72 -17.71
C VAL A 130 -0.86 6.88 -17.93
N GLY A 131 -0.65 8.01 -17.24
CA GLY A 131 -1.59 9.13 -17.16
C GLY A 131 -2.55 9.04 -15.97
N ILE A 132 -2.30 8.13 -15.02
CA ILE A 132 -3.05 8.01 -13.77
C ILE A 132 -2.67 9.16 -12.85
N LYS A 133 -3.65 9.82 -12.24
CA LYS A 133 -3.41 10.89 -11.28
C LYS A 133 -3.17 10.31 -9.89
N VAL A 134 -2.14 10.80 -9.22
CA VAL A 134 -1.86 10.52 -7.81
C VAL A 134 -1.52 11.83 -7.10
N PRO A 135 -1.87 11.99 -5.81
CA PRO A 135 -1.60 13.21 -5.04
C PRO A 135 -0.15 13.24 -4.53
N ALA A 136 0.81 13.19 -5.47
CA ALA A 136 2.23 13.29 -5.22
C ALA A 136 2.96 13.71 -6.51
N HIS A 137 4.08 14.44 -6.36
CA HIS A 137 4.92 14.87 -7.47
C HIS A 137 6.40 14.77 -7.14
N PHE A 138 7.25 14.82 -8.18
CA PHE A 138 8.69 14.99 -8.00
C PHE A 138 9.01 16.46 -7.72
N ASP A 139 9.60 16.73 -6.56
CA ASP A 139 10.13 18.03 -6.19
C ASP A 139 11.59 18.16 -6.65
N GLU A 140 11.82 19.04 -7.62
CA GLU A 140 13.15 19.29 -8.20
C GLU A 140 14.14 19.92 -7.20
N GLU A 141 13.66 20.67 -6.21
CA GLU A 141 14.53 21.34 -5.24
C GLU A 141 15.14 20.35 -4.26
N THR A 142 14.33 19.40 -3.79
CA THR A 142 14.78 18.36 -2.85
C THR A 142 15.25 17.08 -3.51
N GLY A 143 14.96 16.90 -4.81
CA GLY A 143 15.27 15.69 -5.58
C GLY A 143 14.48 14.46 -5.09
N LYS A 144 13.29 14.67 -4.53
CA LYS A 144 12.45 13.64 -3.91
C LYS A 144 11.02 13.74 -4.40
N TYR A 145 10.33 12.61 -4.39
CA TYR A 145 8.87 12.59 -4.49
C TYR A 145 8.23 13.02 -3.17
N VAL A 146 7.30 13.98 -3.22
CA VAL A 146 6.57 14.53 -2.08
C VAL A 146 5.06 14.34 -2.27
N LEU A 147 4.31 14.26 -1.18
CA LEU A 147 2.85 14.18 -1.21
C LEU A 147 2.25 15.57 -1.38
N ASP A 148 1.11 15.66 -2.07
CA ASP A 148 0.36 16.91 -2.26
C ASP A 148 -0.55 17.26 -1.06
N TYR A 149 -0.47 16.46 0.00
CA TYR A 149 -1.29 16.57 1.20
C TYR A 149 -0.45 16.18 2.43
N GLU A 150 -0.86 16.67 3.61
CA GLU A 150 -0.19 16.34 4.86
C GLU A 150 -0.89 15.14 5.54
N PRO A 151 -0.23 13.97 5.65
CA PRO A 151 -0.80 12.82 6.35
C PRO A 151 -0.81 13.01 7.89
N PRO A 152 -1.77 12.42 8.62
CA PRO A 152 -2.83 11.55 8.14
C PRO A 152 -4.12 12.30 7.79
N ILE A 153 -4.81 11.80 6.77
CA ILE A 153 -6.13 12.26 6.32
C ILE A 153 -7.20 11.22 6.70
N TYR A 154 -8.43 11.68 6.92
CA TYR A 154 -9.53 10.80 7.33
C TYR A 154 -10.04 9.92 6.17
N LEU A 155 -10.30 8.64 6.44
CA LEU A 155 -11.00 7.73 5.52
C LEU A 155 -12.45 7.59 5.97
N ASP A 156 -13.40 7.97 5.11
CA ASP A 156 -14.80 7.57 5.25
C ASP A 156 -14.94 6.13 4.74
N GLU A 157 -14.94 5.17 5.66
CA GLU A 157 -15.03 3.73 5.32
C GLU A 157 -16.34 3.36 4.61
N GLU A 158 -17.44 4.08 4.83
CA GLU A 158 -18.73 3.78 4.20
C GLU A 158 -18.75 4.23 2.74
N LYS A 159 -18.16 5.40 2.46
CA LYS A 159 -18.02 5.91 1.09
C LYS A 159 -16.80 5.36 0.36
N ARG A 160 -15.82 4.84 1.11
CA ARG A 160 -14.48 4.47 0.62
C ARG A 160 -13.75 5.64 -0.02
N GLU A 161 -13.87 6.81 0.58
CA GLU A 161 -13.29 8.06 0.09
C GLU A 161 -12.38 8.69 1.15
N TRP A 162 -11.24 9.20 0.71
CA TRP A 162 -10.33 9.97 1.56
C TRP A 162 -10.73 11.44 1.58
N ASP A 163 -10.87 11.99 2.77
CA ASP A 163 -11.19 13.40 2.99
C ASP A 163 -9.89 14.20 3.13
N TYR A 164 -9.44 14.79 2.02
CA TYR A 164 -8.22 15.60 1.95
C TYR A 164 -8.34 16.93 2.70
N ASP A 165 -9.55 17.40 2.98
CA ASP A 165 -9.80 18.62 3.76
C ASP A 165 -9.84 18.34 5.27
N ARG A 166 -10.00 17.07 5.66
CA ARG A 166 -10.06 16.63 7.06
C ARG A 166 -8.80 15.89 7.49
N GLN A 167 -7.81 16.67 7.90
CA GLN A 167 -6.66 16.15 8.61
C GLN A 167 -7.05 15.62 10.00
N ILE A 168 -6.47 14.49 10.39
CA ILE A 168 -6.62 13.91 11.73
C ILE A 168 -5.28 13.82 12.44
N THR A 169 -5.30 13.67 13.75
CA THR A 169 -4.06 13.50 14.52
C THR A 169 -3.51 12.08 14.34
N TRP A 170 -2.18 11.93 14.53
CA TRP A 170 -1.56 10.61 14.59
C TRP A 170 -2.12 9.72 15.73
N GLU A 171 -2.58 10.32 16.83
CA GLU A 171 -3.24 9.56 17.91
C GLU A 171 -4.57 8.97 17.47
N GLU A 172 -5.38 9.74 16.72
CA GLU A 172 -6.63 9.26 16.11
C GLU A 172 -6.35 8.20 15.05
N GLN A 173 -5.37 8.43 14.16
CA GLN A 173 -4.97 7.45 13.15
C GLN A 173 -4.55 6.12 13.78
N LEU A 174 -3.78 6.15 14.87
CA LEU A 174 -3.38 4.94 15.60
C LEU A 174 -4.59 4.22 16.21
N LYS A 175 -5.60 4.94 16.71
CA LYS A 175 -6.85 4.34 17.19
C LYS A 175 -7.61 3.67 16.05
N ILE A 176 -7.65 4.29 14.87
CA ILE A 176 -8.26 3.73 13.66
C ILE A 176 -7.54 2.44 13.25
N TRP A 177 -6.21 2.45 13.11
CA TRP A 177 -5.44 1.25 12.75
C TRP A 177 -5.59 0.10 13.75
N LYS A 178 -5.63 0.42 15.06
CA LYS A 178 -5.85 -0.60 16.11
C LYS A 178 -7.24 -1.23 16.00
N LYS A 179 -8.27 -0.41 15.75
CA LYS A 179 -9.65 -0.89 15.53
C LYS A 179 -9.72 -1.74 14.25
N GLY A 180 -9.07 -1.27 13.18
CA GLY A 180 -9.21 -1.81 11.83
C GLY A 180 -10.58 -1.52 11.23
N SER A 181 -10.74 -1.88 9.96
CA SER A 181 -12.02 -1.70 9.25
C SER A 181 -13.13 -2.61 9.78
N LYS A 182 -14.38 -2.31 9.41
CA LYS A 182 -15.52 -3.21 9.67
C LYS A 182 -15.37 -4.62 9.08
N HIS A 183 -14.50 -4.81 8.08
CA HIS A 183 -14.30 -6.11 7.43
C HIS A 183 -13.18 -6.94 8.05
N LYS A 184 -12.32 -6.37 8.91
CA LYS A 184 -11.15 -7.05 9.48
C LYS A 184 -11.51 -8.35 10.20
N VAL A 185 -12.38 -8.25 11.21
CA VAL A 185 -12.75 -9.41 12.05
C VAL A 185 -13.52 -10.47 11.23
N PRO A 186 -14.54 -10.12 10.42
CA PRO A 186 -15.20 -11.10 9.55
C PRO A 186 -14.26 -11.77 8.54
N SER A 187 -13.29 -11.04 7.98
CA SER A 187 -12.34 -11.61 7.02
C SER A 187 -11.36 -12.57 7.67
N ILE A 188 -10.86 -12.25 8.87
CA ILE A 188 -10.03 -13.16 9.66
C ILE A 188 -10.81 -14.43 10.02
N ALA A 189 -12.07 -14.27 10.46
CA ALA A 189 -12.92 -15.41 10.79
C ALA A 189 -13.10 -16.37 9.61
N ARG A 190 -13.38 -15.85 8.39
CA ARG A 190 -13.51 -16.65 7.16
C ARG A 190 -12.24 -17.41 6.82
N VAL A 191 -11.05 -16.80 6.98
CA VAL A 191 -9.77 -17.48 6.73
C VAL A 191 -9.55 -18.62 7.72
N ILE A 192 -9.92 -18.43 9.00
CA ILE A 192 -9.78 -19.46 10.04
C ILE A 192 -10.78 -20.61 9.84
N SER A 193 -12.02 -20.31 9.46
CA SER A 193 -13.06 -21.32 9.24
C SER A 193 -12.97 -22.01 7.88
N GLU A 194 -12.10 -21.52 6.99
CA GLU A 194 -12.04 -21.92 5.56
C GLU A 194 -13.42 -21.83 4.88
N GLU A 195 -14.26 -20.88 5.32
CA GLU A 195 -15.58 -20.63 4.74
C GLU A 195 -15.44 -19.70 3.54
N TRP A 196 -15.18 -20.32 2.41
CA TRP A 196 -15.17 -19.72 1.10
C TRP A 196 -16.59 -19.87 0.54
N GLY A 197 -17.36 -18.77 0.49
CA GLY A 197 -18.79 -18.78 0.20
C GLY A 197 -19.22 -19.59 -1.03
N LYS A 198 -20.54 -19.75 -1.21
CA LYS A 198 -21.10 -20.65 -2.23
C LYS A 198 -20.66 -20.34 -3.67
N ASP A 199 -20.20 -19.13 -3.94
CA ASP A 199 -19.82 -18.66 -5.28
C ASP A 199 -18.44 -19.16 -5.76
N LEU A 200 -17.69 -19.88 -4.90
CA LEU A 200 -16.40 -20.47 -5.27
C LEU A 200 -16.51 -21.93 -5.78
N TRP A 201 -17.73 -22.47 -5.90
CA TRP A 201 -18.02 -23.84 -6.32
C TRP A 201 -19.12 -23.90 -7.37
#